data_AF-A0AAD3TEV0-F1
#
_entry.id   AF-A0AAD3TEV0-F1
#
_cell.length_a   1.000
_cell.length_b   1.000
_cell.length_c   1.000
_cell.angle_alpha   90.00
_cell.angle_beta   90.00
_cell.angle_gamma   90.00
#
_symmetry.space_group_name_H-M   'P 1'
#
loop_
_entity.id
_entity.type
_entity.pdbx_description
1 polymer ?
#
loop_
_entity_poly.entity_id
_entity_poly.type
_entity_poly.pdbx_seq_one_letter_code
_entity_poly.pdbx_strand_id
1 'polypeptide(L)'
;MAVRRLFLVIAFAGVITSVHPYTRPPPRETLFIPPTADSSAPEQVHVSVSGIDNMRISWITKDSVPAIVEYGTSSRAYNSSANGTSSSYSFFLYKSGHINDVVIGPLKPNTVYYYRCGSDHSSPEFSLKTPPAQFPIKLVVIGDLGQTGWTSSTLQHVAESRYDMLLLPGDLSYADFWQPRWDSYGRLVEPLASQRPWMVTIGNHEVESVPVIHKPAPFTAYNARWRMPFEESGSTSNLYYSFDVAGVHVIMLGSYIEFDRTLISING
;
A
#
# COMPACT_ATOMS: atom_id res chain seq x y z
N MET A 1 -49.36 -34.99 -60.64
CA MET A 1 -48.32 -34.82 -59.61
C MET A 1 -47.66 -33.47 -59.81
N ALA A 2 -47.89 -32.51 -58.90
CA ALA A 2 -47.22 -31.22 -58.91
C ALA A 2 -46.46 -31.08 -57.59
N VAL A 3 -45.13 -31.09 -57.64
CA VAL A 3 -44.27 -30.96 -56.46
C VAL A 3 -44.10 -29.47 -56.17
N ARG A 4 -44.77 -28.97 -55.12
CA ARG A 4 -44.52 -27.64 -54.57
C ARG A 4 -43.18 -27.65 -53.82
N ARG A 5 -42.19 -26.93 -54.32
CA ARG A 5 -40.94 -26.66 -53.60
C ARG A 5 -41.19 -25.51 -52.61
N LEU A 6 -41.08 -25.80 -51.32
CA LEU A 6 -41.15 -24.83 -50.24
C LEU A 6 -39.75 -24.19 -50.09
N PHE A 7 -39.63 -22.89 -50.33
CA PHE A 7 -38.39 -22.15 -50.03
C PHE A 7 -38.42 -21.71 -48.57
N LEU A 8 -37.50 -22.23 -47.77
CA LEU A 8 -37.29 -21.83 -46.38
C LEU A 8 -36.41 -20.56 -46.38
N VAL A 9 -36.98 -19.41 -46.03
CA VAL A 9 -36.22 -18.17 -45.80
C VAL A 9 -35.74 -18.19 -44.35
N ILE A 10 -34.45 -18.44 -44.15
CA ILE A 10 -33.81 -18.32 -42.83
C ILE A 10 -33.50 -16.85 -42.59
N ALA A 11 -34.30 -16.18 -41.77
CA ALA A 11 -34.01 -14.83 -41.29
C ALA A 11 -32.92 -14.91 -40.20
N PHE A 12 -31.71 -14.45 -40.52
CA PHE A 12 -30.68 -14.19 -39.50
C PHE A 12 -31.08 -12.94 -38.72
N ALA A 13 -31.62 -13.11 -37.52
CA ALA A 13 -31.71 -12.03 -36.54
C ALA A 13 -30.30 -11.79 -35.96
N GLY A 14 -29.52 -10.94 -36.63
CA GLY A 14 -28.28 -10.42 -36.06
C GLY A 14 -28.60 -9.58 -34.83
N VAL A 15 -28.20 -10.04 -33.64
CA VAL A 15 -28.21 -9.21 -32.44
C VAL A 15 -27.14 -8.14 -32.64
N ILE A 16 -27.56 -6.93 -32.99
CA ILE A 16 -26.67 -5.76 -32.97
C ILE A 16 -26.48 -5.40 -31.49
N THR A 17 -25.41 -5.90 -30.87
CA THR A 17 -24.97 -5.37 -29.59
C THR A 17 -24.40 -3.98 -29.84
N SER A 18 -25.12 -2.94 -29.42
CA SER A 18 -24.58 -1.58 -29.43
C SER A 18 -23.46 -1.51 -28.39
N VAL A 19 -22.22 -1.65 -28.83
CA VAL A 19 -21.05 -1.37 -27.98
C VAL A 19 -21.00 0.14 -27.80
N HIS A 20 -21.51 0.64 -26.68
CA HIS A 20 -21.33 2.03 -26.32
C HIS A 20 -19.88 2.23 -25.84
N PRO A 21 -19.13 3.18 -26.42
CA PRO A 21 -17.78 3.45 -25.94
C PRO A 21 -17.86 3.93 -24.49
N TYR A 22 -17.05 3.32 -23.61
CA TYR A 22 -16.90 3.81 -22.25
C TYR A 22 -16.44 5.27 -22.30
N THR A 23 -17.30 6.17 -21.84
CA THR A 23 -16.96 7.58 -21.71
C THR A 23 -16.39 7.80 -20.33
N ARG A 24 -15.09 8.12 -20.26
CA ARG A 24 -14.42 8.37 -18.99
C ARG A 24 -15.12 9.54 -18.27
N PRO A 25 -15.58 9.35 -17.03
CA PRO A 25 -16.08 10.45 -16.22
C PRO A 25 -15.04 11.56 -16.05
N PRO A 26 -15.45 12.82 -15.84
CA PRO A 26 -14.52 13.92 -15.60
C PRO A 26 -13.67 13.66 -14.34
N PRO A 27 -12.49 14.30 -14.24
CA PRO A 27 -11.70 14.30 -13.00
C PRO A 27 -12.53 14.82 -11.82
N ARG A 28 -12.34 14.22 -10.65
CA ARG A 28 -12.87 14.73 -9.37
C ARG A 28 -11.79 15.54 -8.66
N GLU A 29 -12.21 16.39 -7.74
CA GLU A 29 -11.31 17.26 -6.97
C GLU A 29 -10.20 16.48 -6.27
N THR A 30 -9.01 17.09 -6.21
CA THR A 30 -7.90 16.62 -5.38
C THR A 30 -8.26 16.83 -3.91
N LEU A 31 -8.11 15.77 -3.12
CA LEU A 31 -8.33 15.77 -1.68
C LEU A 31 -7.05 16.21 -0.96
N PHE A 32 -7.21 16.95 0.13
CA PHE A 32 -6.12 17.25 1.05
C PHE A 32 -6.55 16.98 2.48
N ILE A 33 -5.91 16.00 3.13
CA ILE A 33 -6.22 15.61 4.51
C ILE A 33 -5.27 16.36 5.45
N PRO A 34 -5.77 17.23 6.35
CA PRO A 34 -4.93 18.02 7.25
C PRO A 34 -4.31 17.14 8.34
N PRO A 35 -3.16 17.56 8.92
CA PRO A 35 -2.54 16.85 10.05
C PRO A 35 -3.41 16.91 11.31
N THR A 36 -3.15 16.00 12.24
CA THR A 36 -3.73 16.06 13.58
C THR A 36 -3.17 17.24 14.37
N ALA A 37 -3.93 17.72 15.36
CA ALA A 37 -3.50 18.87 16.19
C ALA A 37 -2.40 18.50 17.20
N ASP A 38 -2.38 17.24 17.64
CA ASP A 38 -1.39 16.71 18.57
C ASP A 38 -0.12 16.30 17.80
N SER A 39 1.00 16.94 18.12
CA SER A 39 2.29 16.70 17.47
C SER A 39 2.92 15.35 17.78
N SER A 40 2.49 14.72 18.87
CA SER A 40 2.98 13.40 19.31
C SER A 40 2.08 12.25 18.86
N ALA A 41 0.86 12.56 18.42
CA ALA A 41 -0.08 11.55 17.95
C ALA A 41 0.41 10.88 16.66
N PRO A 42 0.34 9.54 16.55
CA PRO A 42 0.67 8.84 15.33
C PRO A 42 -0.33 9.18 14.22
N GLU A 43 0.19 9.51 13.05
CA GLU A 43 -0.59 9.66 11.81
C GLU A 43 0.06 8.88 10.67
N GLN A 44 -0.67 8.72 9.57
CA GLN A 44 -0.23 8.00 8.38
C GLN A 44 0.11 6.54 8.69
N VAL A 45 -0.58 5.92 9.65
CA VAL A 45 -0.30 4.56 10.11
C VAL A 45 -0.60 3.55 9.00
N HIS A 46 0.38 2.72 8.68
CA HIS A 46 0.23 1.68 7.67
C HIS A 46 1.04 0.44 8.03
N VAL A 47 0.61 -0.70 7.47
CA VAL A 47 1.19 -2.01 7.75
C VAL A 47 1.68 -2.67 6.46
N SER A 48 2.80 -3.36 6.51
CA SER A 48 3.31 -4.24 5.45
C SER A 48 3.82 -5.58 6.03
N VAL A 49 3.97 -6.58 5.17
CA VAL A 49 4.61 -7.86 5.55
C VAL A 49 6.11 -7.64 5.77
N SER A 50 6.71 -8.30 6.77
CA SER A 50 8.15 -8.26 7.08
C SER A 50 8.69 -9.67 7.34
N GLY A 51 8.50 -10.58 6.39
CA GLY A 51 8.79 -12.01 6.54
C GLY A 51 7.54 -12.87 6.81
N ILE A 52 7.73 -14.14 7.18
CA ILE A 52 6.65 -15.16 7.19
C ILE A 52 5.55 -14.85 8.23
N ASP A 53 5.96 -14.49 9.44
CA ASP A 53 5.08 -14.31 10.59
C ASP A 53 5.24 -12.93 11.25
N ASN A 54 5.91 -11.99 10.59
CA ASN A 54 6.12 -10.64 11.12
C ASN A 54 5.46 -9.59 10.24
N MET A 55 5.02 -8.52 10.88
CA MET A 55 4.39 -7.36 10.24
C MET A 55 5.16 -6.12 10.62
N ARG A 56 5.42 -5.25 9.64
CA ARG A 56 5.97 -3.92 9.87
C ARG A 56 4.82 -2.95 10.04
N ILE A 57 4.88 -2.15 11.10
CA ILE A 57 3.98 -1.04 11.37
C ILE A 57 4.81 0.23 11.27
N SER A 58 4.36 1.14 10.40
CA SER A 58 5.02 2.41 10.14
C SER A 58 4.05 3.55 10.39
N TRP A 59 4.52 4.63 10.99
CA TRP A 59 3.72 5.83 11.28
C TRP A 59 4.61 7.08 11.33
N ILE A 60 3.99 8.25 11.27
CA ILE A 60 4.68 9.53 11.36
C ILE A 60 4.20 10.30 12.60
N THR A 61 5.13 10.96 13.27
CA THR A 61 4.84 11.98 14.31
C THR A 61 5.56 13.28 13.96
N LYS A 62 5.02 14.42 14.42
CA LYS A 62 5.70 15.71 14.24
C LYS A 62 6.86 15.86 15.22
N ASP A 63 6.66 15.47 16.48
CA ASP A 63 7.70 15.46 17.50
C ASP A 63 8.36 14.09 17.60
N SER A 64 9.61 14.06 18.08
CA SER A 64 10.34 12.81 18.27
C SER A 64 9.72 12.01 19.42
N VAL A 65 9.28 10.80 19.13
CA VAL A 65 8.76 9.85 20.13
C VAL A 65 9.53 8.53 20.07
N PRO A 66 9.48 7.69 21.13
CA PRO A 66 10.00 6.33 21.05
C PRO A 66 9.27 5.53 19.95
N ALA A 67 10.03 4.93 19.03
CA ALA A 67 9.51 4.00 18.02
C ALA A 67 9.21 2.65 18.68
N ILE A 68 8.06 2.58 19.38
CA ILE A 68 7.60 1.40 20.11
C ILE A 68 6.20 1.05 19.62
N VAL A 69 5.92 -0.24 19.47
CA VAL A 69 4.56 -0.75 19.30
C VAL A 69 4.26 -1.73 20.42
N GLU A 70 3.16 -1.50 21.12
CA GLU A 70 2.57 -2.47 22.04
C GLU A 70 1.37 -3.13 21.37
N TYR A 71 1.27 -4.45 21.46
CA TYR A 71 0.26 -5.23 20.75
C TYR A 71 -0.23 -6.44 21.53
N GLY A 72 -1.41 -6.93 21.18
CA GLY A 72 -2.06 -8.09 21.78
C GLY A 72 -3.29 -8.54 21.02
N THR A 73 -3.84 -9.71 21.35
CA THR A 73 -5.04 -10.26 20.66
C THR A 73 -6.37 -9.76 21.23
N SER A 74 -6.32 -8.91 22.26
CA SER A 74 -7.49 -8.36 22.94
C SER A 74 -7.37 -6.84 22.99
N SER A 75 -8.45 -6.15 22.65
CA SER A 75 -8.52 -4.68 22.70
C SER A 75 -8.13 -4.18 24.10
N ARG A 76 -7.28 -3.15 24.14
CA ARG A 76 -6.71 -2.51 25.34
C ARG A 76 -5.89 -3.42 26.26
N ALA A 77 -5.52 -4.61 25.79
CA ALA A 77 -4.69 -5.56 26.53
C ALA A 77 -3.48 -5.97 25.68
N TYR A 78 -2.44 -5.16 25.78
CA TYR A 78 -1.18 -5.35 25.06
C TYR A 78 -0.22 -6.14 25.95
N ASN A 79 0.05 -7.39 25.58
CA ASN A 79 0.92 -8.29 26.34
C ASN A 79 2.32 -8.42 25.74
N SER A 80 2.53 -7.80 24.57
CA SER A 80 3.76 -7.86 23.80
C SER A 80 4.15 -6.44 23.37
N SER A 81 5.44 -6.20 23.20
CA SER A 81 5.98 -4.94 22.71
C SER A 81 7.18 -5.17 21.80
N ALA A 82 7.37 -4.31 20.81
CA ALA A 82 8.57 -4.28 19.98
C ALA A 82 9.11 -2.86 19.88
N ASN A 83 10.43 -2.75 19.80
CA ASN A 83 11.13 -1.51 19.51
C ASN A 83 11.50 -1.48 18.02
N GLY A 84 11.62 -0.28 17.47
CA GLY A 84 12.07 -0.07 16.11
C GLY A 84 12.91 1.18 15.97
N THR A 85 12.85 1.78 14.79
CA THR A 85 13.70 2.91 14.42
C THR A 85 12.88 4.13 14.06
N SER A 86 13.46 5.31 14.24
CA SER A 86 12.89 6.58 13.80
C SER A 86 13.84 7.25 12.81
N SER A 87 13.31 7.79 11.72
CA SER A 87 14.06 8.45 10.66
C SER A 87 13.31 9.69 10.15
N SER A 88 13.94 10.45 9.26
CA SER A 88 13.29 11.55 8.55
C SER A 88 14.03 11.80 7.23
N TYR A 89 13.38 12.46 6.29
CA TYR A 89 14.02 12.90 5.06
C TYR A 89 13.76 14.37 4.77
N SER A 90 14.55 14.92 3.86
CA SER A 90 14.37 16.29 3.36
C SER A 90 14.32 16.27 1.84
N PHE A 91 13.51 17.16 1.28
CA PHE A 91 13.30 17.27 -0.15
C PHE A 91 13.08 18.75 -0.49
N PHE A 92 14.10 19.39 -1.05
CA PHE A 92 14.20 20.85 -1.15
C PHE A 92 13.99 21.54 0.22
N LEU A 93 12.94 22.36 0.35
CA LEU A 93 12.58 23.08 1.58
C LEU A 93 11.66 22.25 2.49
N TYR A 94 11.16 21.10 2.00
CA TYR A 94 10.34 20.21 2.80
C TYR A 94 11.21 19.34 3.70
N LYS A 95 10.78 19.17 4.95
CA LYS A 95 11.31 18.18 5.89
C LYS A 95 10.15 17.35 6.41
N SER A 96 10.29 16.03 6.39
CA SER A 96 9.27 15.14 6.93
C SER A 96 9.17 15.24 8.45
N GLY A 97 8.07 14.74 9.00
CA GLY A 97 8.03 14.33 10.40
C GLY A 97 8.98 13.16 10.68
N HIS A 98 8.94 12.69 11.93
CA HIS A 98 9.62 11.49 12.38
C HIS A 98 8.88 10.26 11.88
N ILE A 99 9.49 9.53 10.94
CA ILE A 99 8.97 8.28 10.38
C ILE A 99 9.47 7.16 11.28
N ASN A 100 8.55 6.50 11.96
CA ASN A 100 8.83 5.41 12.90
C ASN A 100 8.44 4.08 12.25
N ASP A 101 9.33 3.10 12.34
CA ASP A 101 9.17 1.77 11.75
C ASP A 101 9.43 0.71 12.82
N VAL A 102 8.45 -0.15 13.08
CA VAL A 102 8.55 -1.24 14.06
C VAL A 102 8.09 -2.54 13.43
N VAL A 103 8.88 -3.61 13.58
CA VAL A 103 8.50 -4.96 13.18
C VAL A 103 7.97 -5.71 14.41
N ILE A 104 6.74 -6.22 14.33
CA ILE A 104 6.09 -7.02 15.36
C ILE A 104 5.97 -8.48 14.92
N GLY A 105 6.05 -9.40 15.87
CA GLY A 105 5.92 -10.83 15.65
C GLY A 105 6.89 -11.66 16.49
N PRO A 106 6.89 -12.99 16.33
CA PRO A 106 6.06 -13.74 15.37
C PRO A 106 4.56 -13.71 15.73
N LEU A 107 3.70 -13.56 14.72
CA LEU A 107 2.25 -13.43 14.84
C LEU A 107 1.53 -14.68 14.34
N LYS A 108 0.38 -14.98 14.95
CA LYS A 108 -0.51 -16.04 14.47
C LYS A 108 -1.18 -15.61 13.16
N PRO A 109 -1.31 -16.49 12.16
CA PRO A 109 -2.04 -16.21 10.93
C PRO A 109 -3.54 -16.02 11.18
N ASN A 110 -4.24 -15.33 10.28
CA ASN A 110 -5.68 -15.07 10.32
C ASN A 110 -6.19 -14.58 11.70
N THR A 111 -5.39 -13.79 12.40
CA THR A 111 -5.64 -13.35 13.78
C THR A 111 -5.69 -11.83 13.82
N VAL A 112 -6.63 -11.28 14.60
CA VAL A 112 -6.71 -9.85 14.86
C VAL A 112 -5.79 -9.51 16.04
N TYR A 113 -4.90 -8.57 15.82
CA TYR A 113 -4.05 -7.96 16.82
C TYR A 113 -4.44 -6.49 16.96
N TYR A 114 -4.69 -6.06 18.20
CA TYR A 114 -4.83 -4.67 18.57
C TYR A 114 -3.46 -4.12 18.92
N TYR A 115 -3.17 -2.90 18.48
CA TYR A 115 -1.87 -2.29 18.72
C TYR A 115 -1.98 -0.78 18.91
N ARG A 116 -0.98 -0.22 19.58
CA ARG A 116 -0.78 1.24 19.69
C ARG A 116 0.65 1.60 19.34
N CYS A 117 0.81 2.77 18.74
CA CYS A 117 2.08 3.33 18.34
C CYS A 117 2.58 4.36 19.37
N GLY A 118 3.87 4.34 19.66
CA GLY A 118 4.49 5.19 20.66
C GLY A 118 4.33 4.66 22.09
N SER A 119 4.93 5.36 23.04
CA SER A 119 4.89 5.01 24.47
C SER A 119 3.79 5.72 25.25
N ASP A 120 3.03 6.62 24.61
CA ASP A 120 1.95 7.34 25.26
C ASP A 120 0.69 6.47 25.38
N HIS A 121 0.14 6.40 26.59
CA HIS A 121 -1.08 5.67 26.86
C HIS A 121 -2.34 6.38 26.35
N SER A 122 -2.24 7.65 25.90
CA SER A 122 -3.31 8.33 25.15
C SER A 122 -3.35 8.01 23.65
N SER A 123 -2.35 7.32 23.10
CA SER A 123 -2.32 6.99 21.67
C SER A 123 -3.57 6.22 21.23
N PRO A 124 -4.12 6.50 20.04
CA PRO A 124 -5.25 5.75 19.51
C PRO A 124 -4.91 4.25 19.35
N GLU A 125 -5.90 3.40 19.58
CA GLU A 125 -5.79 1.97 19.31
C GLU A 125 -6.14 1.68 17.85
N PHE A 126 -5.29 0.88 17.21
CA PHE A 126 -5.50 0.34 15.87
C PHE A 126 -5.73 -1.18 15.96
N SER A 127 -6.21 -1.78 14.86
CA SER A 127 -6.37 -3.23 14.75
C SER A 127 -5.88 -3.73 13.40
N LEU A 128 -4.94 -4.66 13.42
CA LEU A 128 -4.39 -5.36 12.26
C LEU A 128 -4.94 -6.79 12.23
N LYS A 129 -5.38 -7.25 11.05
CA LYS A 129 -5.65 -8.68 10.83
C LYS A 129 -4.52 -9.28 9.98
N THR A 130 -3.84 -10.30 10.50
CA THR A 130 -2.82 -11.03 9.75
C THR A 130 -3.44 -11.84 8.60
N PRO A 131 -2.76 -12.00 7.46
CA PRO A 131 -3.20 -12.89 6.38
C PRO A 131 -3.34 -14.35 6.84
N PRO A 132 -4.12 -15.16 6.13
CA PRO A 132 -4.19 -16.59 6.40
C PRO A 132 -2.87 -17.30 6.01
N ALA A 133 -2.56 -18.41 6.68
CA ALA A 133 -1.38 -19.22 6.36
C ALA A 133 -1.55 -20.07 5.09
N GLN A 134 -2.79 -20.30 4.66
CA GLN A 134 -3.15 -21.14 3.52
C GLN A 134 -4.36 -20.53 2.80
N PHE A 135 -4.64 -21.00 1.57
CA PHE A 135 -5.82 -20.59 0.83
C PHE A 135 -7.13 -20.86 1.58
N PRO A 136 -8.19 -20.08 1.32
CA PRO A 136 -8.24 -18.96 0.37
C PRO A 136 -7.61 -17.67 0.91
N ILE A 137 -7.02 -16.88 0.02
CA ILE A 137 -6.61 -15.50 0.27
C ILE A 137 -7.32 -14.56 -0.69
N LYS A 138 -7.77 -13.39 -0.19
CA LYS A 138 -8.34 -12.34 -1.04
C LYS A 138 -7.39 -11.15 -1.14
N LEU A 139 -6.89 -10.94 -2.35
CA LEU A 139 -6.05 -9.82 -2.71
C LEU A 139 -6.89 -8.73 -3.36
N VAL A 140 -6.71 -7.49 -2.93
CA VAL A 140 -7.12 -6.30 -3.70
C VAL A 140 -5.91 -5.83 -4.48
N VAL A 141 -6.10 -5.53 -5.78
CA VAL A 141 -5.05 -4.95 -6.62
C VAL A 141 -5.59 -3.65 -7.18
N ILE A 142 -4.88 -2.56 -6.90
CA ILE A 142 -5.19 -1.20 -7.38
C ILE A 142 -3.89 -0.58 -7.87
N GLY A 143 -3.94 0.37 -8.80
CA GLY A 143 -2.78 1.12 -9.32
C GLY A 143 -3.17 2.58 -9.48
N ASP A 144 -2.19 3.48 -9.58
CA ASP A 144 -2.42 4.89 -9.93
C ASP A 144 -3.41 5.55 -8.95
N LEU A 145 -3.21 5.32 -7.65
CA LEU A 145 -4.26 5.58 -6.66
C LEU A 145 -4.51 7.07 -6.46
N GLY A 146 -3.45 7.86 -6.29
CA GLY A 146 -3.52 9.30 -6.05
C GLY A 146 -4.38 9.70 -4.85
N GLN A 147 -4.89 10.92 -4.88
CA GLN A 147 -5.73 11.46 -3.79
C GLN A 147 -6.80 12.40 -4.32
N THR A 148 -7.79 11.85 -5.03
CA THR A 148 -8.93 12.59 -5.58
C THR A 148 -10.26 12.05 -5.05
N GLY A 149 -11.37 12.70 -5.40
CA GLY A 149 -12.70 12.14 -5.16
C GLY A 149 -12.94 10.77 -5.84
N TRP A 150 -12.11 10.37 -6.82
CA TRP A 150 -12.11 9.00 -7.36
C TRP A 150 -11.40 8.04 -6.42
N THR A 151 -10.26 8.45 -5.86
CA THR A 151 -9.54 7.71 -4.82
C THR A 151 -10.44 7.36 -3.64
N SER A 152 -11.21 8.33 -3.12
CA SER A 152 -12.15 8.08 -2.02
C SER A 152 -13.19 7.02 -2.39
N SER A 153 -13.74 7.07 -3.60
CA SER A 153 -14.67 6.05 -4.12
C SER A 153 -14.00 4.68 -4.22
N THR A 154 -12.77 4.61 -4.72
CA THR A 154 -12.00 3.37 -4.81
C THR A 154 -11.78 2.78 -3.42
N LEU A 155 -11.34 3.59 -2.45
CA LEU A 155 -11.12 3.13 -1.07
C LEU A 155 -12.41 2.65 -0.39
N GLN A 156 -13.57 3.27 -0.68
CA GLN A 156 -14.87 2.77 -0.21
C GLN A 156 -15.16 1.36 -0.74
N HIS A 157 -14.94 1.11 -2.03
CA HIS A 157 -15.09 -0.24 -2.60
C HIS A 157 -14.08 -1.24 -2.01
N VAL A 158 -12.85 -0.81 -1.75
CA VAL A 158 -11.84 -1.66 -1.08
C VAL A 158 -12.30 -2.02 0.33
N ALA A 159 -12.84 -1.07 1.10
CA ALA A 159 -13.33 -1.32 2.45
C ALA A 159 -14.44 -2.38 2.50
N GLU A 160 -15.31 -2.41 1.49
CA GLU A 160 -16.42 -3.37 1.37
C GLU A 160 -15.96 -4.78 0.94
N SER A 161 -14.77 -4.89 0.34
CA SER A 161 -14.31 -6.14 -0.30
C SER A 161 -13.95 -7.28 0.67
N ARG A 162 -13.80 -7.01 1.98
CA ARG A 162 -13.31 -7.97 2.99
C ARG A 162 -12.03 -8.67 2.54
N TYR A 163 -11.00 -7.89 2.20
CA TYR A 163 -9.71 -8.35 1.71
C TYR A 163 -8.74 -8.72 2.86
N ASP A 164 -7.73 -9.51 2.51
CA ASP A 164 -6.66 -9.93 3.43
C ASP A 164 -5.37 -9.13 3.21
N MET A 165 -5.12 -8.68 1.98
CA MET A 165 -3.94 -7.90 1.61
C MET A 165 -4.21 -7.03 0.37
N LEU A 166 -3.56 -5.86 0.30
CA LEU A 166 -3.62 -4.97 -0.85
C LEU A 166 -2.28 -4.92 -1.58
N LEU A 167 -2.31 -5.00 -2.90
CA LEU A 167 -1.17 -4.78 -3.79
C LEU A 167 -1.37 -3.46 -4.56
N LEU A 168 -0.36 -2.59 -4.54
CA LEU A 168 -0.36 -1.29 -5.22
C LEU A 168 0.93 -1.11 -6.04
N PRO A 169 0.95 -1.45 -7.33
CA PRO A 169 2.16 -1.51 -8.12
C PRO A 169 2.53 -0.15 -8.74
N GLY A 170 2.70 0.87 -7.90
CA GLY A 170 3.20 2.18 -8.31
C GLY A 170 2.17 3.30 -8.34
N ASP A 171 2.69 4.52 -8.46
CA ASP A 171 1.96 5.79 -8.53
C ASP A 171 1.00 5.97 -7.34
N LEU A 172 1.61 6.11 -6.16
CA LEU A 172 0.91 6.14 -4.87
C LEU A 172 0.19 7.49 -4.70
N SER A 173 0.97 8.55 -4.47
CA SER A 173 0.44 9.82 -3.96
C SER A 173 0.25 10.89 -5.03
N TYR A 174 0.94 10.76 -6.18
CA TYR A 174 1.13 11.85 -7.15
C TYR A 174 1.63 13.14 -6.48
N ALA A 175 2.49 13.00 -5.46
CA ALA A 175 3.14 14.13 -4.81
C ALA A 175 4.13 14.81 -5.75
N ASP A 176 4.85 14.04 -6.55
CA ASP A 176 5.91 14.51 -7.43
C ASP A 176 6.88 15.40 -6.63
N PHE A 177 6.89 16.70 -6.94
CA PHE A 177 7.75 17.66 -6.27
C PHE A 177 7.09 18.37 -5.08
N TRP A 178 5.79 18.17 -4.83
CA TRP A 178 5.05 18.78 -3.71
C TRP A 178 4.79 17.77 -2.59
N GLN A 179 5.78 17.61 -1.73
CA GLN A 179 5.86 16.59 -0.68
C GLN A 179 4.74 16.59 0.38
N PRO A 180 4.06 17.70 0.74
CA PRO A 180 2.88 17.64 1.60
C PRO A 180 1.75 16.74 1.07
N ARG A 181 1.73 16.40 -0.22
CA ARG A 181 0.83 15.37 -0.78
C ARG A 181 1.12 13.98 -0.24
N TRP A 182 2.37 13.63 0.08
CA TRP A 182 2.65 12.35 0.72
C TRP A 182 2.00 12.28 2.10
N ASP A 183 2.06 13.38 2.87
CA ASP A 183 1.46 13.43 4.20
C ASP A 183 -0.07 13.32 4.14
N SER A 184 -0.68 14.08 3.23
CA SER A 184 -2.12 14.02 2.96
C SER A 184 -2.55 12.63 2.48
N TYR A 185 -1.78 12.01 1.57
CA TYR A 185 -2.05 10.67 1.06
C TYR A 185 -1.97 9.62 2.17
N GLY A 186 -0.92 9.66 3.01
CA GLY A 186 -0.77 8.76 4.14
C GLY A 186 -1.98 8.81 5.08
N ARG A 187 -2.44 10.01 5.42
CA ARG A 187 -3.66 10.20 6.23
C ARG A 187 -4.93 9.75 5.52
N LEU A 188 -5.02 9.90 4.19
CA LEU A 188 -6.15 9.44 3.40
C LEU A 188 -6.28 7.92 3.41
N VAL A 189 -5.17 7.18 3.33
CA VAL A 189 -5.18 5.70 3.25
C VAL A 189 -5.10 5.00 4.61
N GLU A 190 -4.64 5.68 5.66
CA GLU A 190 -4.50 5.15 7.02
C GLU A 190 -5.69 4.31 7.51
N PRO A 191 -6.96 4.72 7.29
CA PRO A 191 -8.10 3.94 7.77
C PRO A 191 -8.12 2.50 7.25
N LEU A 192 -7.52 2.22 6.09
CA LEU A 192 -7.40 0.87 5.52
C LEU A 192 -5.99 0.30 5.64
N ALA A 193 -4.97 1.15 5.51
CA ALA A 193 -3.56 0.74 5.55
C ALA A 193 -3.10 0.31 6.95
N SER A 194 -3.72 0.83 8.01
CA SER A 194 -3.47 0.37 9.39
C SER A 194 -4.07 -1.02 9.69
N GLN A 195 -5.04 -1.48 8.89
CA GLN A 195 -5.82 -2.68 9.21
C GLN A 195 -5.37 -3.95 8.49
N ARG A 196 -4.74 -3.81 7.33
CA ARG A 196 -4.32 -4.91 6.45
C ARG A 196 -2.98 -4.56 5.82
N PRO A 197 -2.11 -5.54 5.52
CA PRO A 197 -0.86 -5.27 4.83
C PRO A 197 -1.09 -4.66 3.45
N TRP A 198 -0.44 -3.54 3.18
CA TRP A 198 -0.31 -2.93 1.87
C TRP A 198 1.10 -3.19 1.35
N MET A 199 1.17 -3.89 0.22
CA MET A 199 2.42 -4.20 -0.47
C MET A 199 2.51 -3.32 -1.70
N VAL A 200 3.47 -2.41 -1.71
CA VAL A 200 3.57 -1.34 -2.72
C VAL A 200 4.85 -1.47 -3.53
N THR A 201 4.86 -1.03 -4.77
CA THR A 201 6.11 -0.76 -5.51
C THR A 201 6.10 0.65 -6.07
N ILE A 202 7.17 1.03 -6.77
CA ILE A 202 7.34 2.34 -7.39
C ILE A 202 6.72 2.42 -8.79
N GLY A 203 6.12 3.57 -9.07
CA GLY A 203 5.82 4.06 -10.41
C GLY A 203 6.75 5.20 -10.82
N ASN A 204 6.43 5.90 -11.90
CA ASN A 204 7.23 7.06 -12.34
C ASN A 204 7.02 8.25 -11.42
N HIS A 205 5.84 8.37 -10.79
CA HIS A 205 5.54 9.47 -9.89
C HIS A 205 6.33 9.39 -8.57
N GLU A 206 6.92 8.24 -8.24
CA GLU A 206 7.84 8.09 -7.11
C GLU A 206 9.29 8.44 -7.44
N VAL A 207 9.66 8.63 -8.72
CA VAL A 207 11.06 8.92 -9.10
C VAL A 207 11.53 10.23 -8.46
N GLU A 208 10.67 11.26 -8.48
CA GLU A 208 10.87 12.56 -7.81
C GLU A 208 12.27 13.17 -8.00
N SER A 209 12.89 12.94 -9.16
CA SER A 209 14.26 13.37 -9.44
C SER A 209 14.28 14.65 -10.24
N VAL A 210 14.91 15.70 -9.69
CA VAL A 210 15.19 16.95 -10.42
C VAL A 210 16.68 16.98 -10.76
N PRO A 211 17.04 17.00 -12.07
CA PRO A 211 18.42 17.16 -12.48
C PRO A 211 19.06 18.40 -11.84
N VAL A 212 20.31 18.26 -11.39
CA VAL A 212 21.17 19.33 -10.84
C VAL A 212 20.84 19.78 -9.40
N ILE A 213 19.59 19.73 -8.94
CA ILE A 213 19.20 20.29 -7.62
C ILE A 213 18.90 19.20 -6.58
N HIS A 214 18.41 18.03 -7.00
CA HIS A 214 18.13 16.90 -6.10
C HIS A 214 19.03 15.71 -6.44
N LYS A 215 20.33 15.88 -6.23
CA LYS A 215 21.28 14.77 -6.16
C LYS A 215 21.58 14.49 -4.68
N PRO A 216 21.48 13.24 -4.17
CA PRO A 216 21.53 11.99 -4.93
C PRO A 216 20.52 10.94 -4.41
N ALA A 217 19.24 10.96 -4.81
CA ALA A 217 18.43 9.73 -4.74
C ALA A 217 17.05 9.94 -5.39
N PRO A 218 16.78 9.38 -6.59
CA PRO A 218 15.40 9.12 -6.95
C PRO A 218 14.72 8.26 -5.87
N PHE A 219 13.40 8.32 -5.77
CA PHE A 219 12.62 7.51 -4.81
C PHE A 219 12.87 7.84 -3.33
N THR A 220 13.38 9.03 -3.01
CA THR A 220 13.68 9.45 -1.63
C THR A 220 12.47 9.34 -0.71
N ALA A 221 11.32 9.91 -1.09
CA ALA A 221 10.12 9.87 -0.26
C ALA A 221 9.55 8.44 -0.13
N TYR A 222 9.50 7.69 -1.24
CA TYR A 222 9.05 6.30 -1.24
C TYR A 222 9.90 5.44 -0.29
N ASN A 223 11.23 5.48 -0.41
CA ASN A 223 12.14 4.69 0.41
C ASN A 223 12.08 5.05 1.89
N ALA A 224 11.79 6.31 2.20
CA ALA A 224 11.64 6.75 3.59
C ALA A 224 10.28 6.34 4.18
N ARG A 225 9.18 6.39 3.40
CA ARG A 225 7.82 6.22 3.91
C ARG A 225 7.29 4.79 3.84
N TRP A 226 7.66 4.04 2.80
CA TRP A 226 7.11 2.72 2.49
C TRP A 226 8.22 1.68 2.42
N ARG A 227 8.64 1.17 3.58
CA ARG A 227 9.65 0.12 3.67
C ARG A 227 9.01 -1.25 3.50
N MET A 228 9.35 -1.91 2.41
CA MET A 228 8.89 -3.23 2.00
C MET A 228 9.90 -4.32 2.41
N PRO A 229 9.53 -5.61 2.38
CA PRO A 229 10.38 -6.70 2.90
C PRO A 229 11.50 -7.11 1.93
N PHE A 230 12.27 -6.15 1.44
CA PHE A 230 13.32 -6.42 0.47
C PHE A 230 14.50 -7.20 1.07
N GLU A 231 14.84 -6.93 2.33
CA GLU A 231 15.91 -7.63 3.05
C GLU A 231 15.53 -9.09 3.30
N GLU A 232 14.29 -9.33 3.74
CA GLU A 232 13.72 -10.66 3.98
C GLU A 232 13.60 -11.48 2.69
N SER A 233 13.45 -10.82 1.55
CA SER A 233 13.42 -11.46 0.24
C SER A 233 14.82 -11.67 -0.38
N GLY A 234 15.89 -11.27 0.30
CA GLY A 234 17.26 -11.29 -0.23
C GLY A 234 17.53 -10.28 -1.35
N SER A 235 16.64 -9.29 -1.53
CA SER A 235 16.86 -8.16 -2.43
C SER A 235 17.82 -7.15 -1.82
N THR A 236 18.52 -6.41 -2.67
CA THR A 236 19.43 -5.33 -2.27
C THR A 236 18.77 -3.95 -2.28
N SER A 237 17.47 -3.87 -2.63
CA SER A 237 16.77 -2.59 -2.80
C SER A 237 15.29 -2.68 -2.45
N ASN A 238 14.77 -1.66 -1.76
CA ASN A 238 13.35 -1.50 -1.45
C ASN A 238 12.46 -1.31 -2.70
N LEU A 239 13.07 -1.14 -3.88
CA LEU A 239 12.40 -0.88 -5.15
C LEU A 239 11.98 -2.16 -5.89
N TYR A 240 12.43 -3.32 -5.42
CA TYR A 240 12.01 -4.63 -5.91
C TYR A 240 12.21 -5.68 -4.82
N TYR A 241 11.23 -6.55 -4.63
CA TYR A 241 11.27 -7.54 -3.56
C TYR A 241 10.26 -8.66 -3.84
N SER A 242 10.31 -9.71 -3.04
CA SER A 242 9.28 -10.76 -3.05
C SER A 242 8.83 -11.08 -1.64
N PHE A 243 7.69 -11.76 -1.52
CA PHE A 243 7.19 -12.27 -0.26
C PHE A 243 6.23 -13.44 -0.50
N ASP A 244 6.10 -14.29 0.50
CA ASP A 244 5.16 -15.40 0.49
C ASP A 244 3.94 -15.08 1.35
N VAL A 245 2.75 -15.41 0.84
CA VAL A 245 1.51 -15.29 1.61
C VAL A 245 0.51 -16.38 1.19
N ALA A 246 -0.01 -17.13 2.16
CA ALA A 246 -1.04 -18.17 1.93
C ALA A 246 -0.71 -19.20 0.82
N GLY A 247 0.57 -19.47 0.56
CA GLY A 247 1.03 -20.35 -0.53
C GLY A 247 1.20 -19.68 -1.89
N VAL A 248 1.09 -18.35 -1.97
CA VAL A 248 1.40 -17.53 -3.15
C VAL A 248 2.76 -16.87 -2.95
N HIS A 249 3.66 -17.04 -3.92
CA HIS A 249 4.90 -16.27 -4.03
C HIS A 249 4.65 -15.04 -4.91
N VAL A 250 4.79 -13.83 -4.34
CA VAL A 250 4.56 -12.57 -5.06
C VAL A 250 5.90 -11.88 -5.30
N ILE A 251 6.15 -11.46 -6.54
CA ILE A 251 7.34 -10.68 -6.92
C ILE A 251 6.88 -9.28 -7.35
N MET A 252 7.38 -8.25 -6.66
CA MET A 252 7.13 -6.84 -6.94
C MET A 252 8.37 -6.25 -7.63
N LEU A 253 8.24 -5.88 -8.90
CA LEU A 253 9.34 -5.31 -9.69
C LEU A 253 9.12 -3.81 -9.90
N GLY A 254 10.15 -3.00 -9.69
CA GLY A 254 10.10 -1.55 -9.95
C GLY A 254 10.48 -1.24 -11.39
N SER A 255 9.57 -0.66 -12.18
CA SER A 255 9.78 -0.42 -13.63
C SER A 255 10.81 0.67 -13.97
N TYR A 256 11.27 1.45 -12.99
CA TYR A 256 12.07 2.67 -13.19
C TYR A 256 13.49 2.58 -12.60
N ILE A 257 13.99 1.36 -12.44
CA ILE A 257 15.37 1.07 -12.02
C ILE A 257 16.08 0.25 -13.09
N GLU A 258 17.42 0.18 -13.01
CA GLU A 258 18.18 -0.66 -13.91
C GLU A 258 17.85 -2.14 -13.69
N PHE A 259 17.52 -2.82 -14.79
CA PHE A 259 17.33 -4.27 -14.82
C PHE A 259 18.60 -4.92 -15.38
N ASP A 260 19.54 -5.27 -14.50
CA ASP A 260 20.66 -6.12 -14.92
C ASP A 260 20.17 -7.56 -15.05
N ARG A 261 20.36 -8.16 -16.24
CA ARG A 261 20.01 -9.56 -16.53
C ARG A 261 20.71 -10.57 -15.62
N THR A 262 21.76 -10.16 -14.89
CA THR A 262 22.56 -11.05 -14.04
C THR A 262 22.09 -11.15 -12.59
N LEU A 263 21.12 -10.33 -12.14
CA LEU A 263 20.73 -10.25 -10.72
C LEU A 263 19.49 -11.07 -10.33
N ILE A 264 18.76 -11.66 -11.28
CA ILE A 264 17.59 -12.49 -10.98
C ILE A 264 18.02 -13.96 -10.89
N SER A 265 18.52 -14.37 -9.73
CA SER A 265 18.60 -15.80 -9.37
C SER A 265 17.34 -16.16 -8.59
N ILE A 266 16.30 -16.62 -9.29
CA ILE A 266 15.18 -17.30 -8.64
C ILE A 266 15.70 -18.69 -8.29
N ASN A 267 16.19 -18.86 -7.05
CA ASN A 267 16.40 -20.20 -6.51
C ASN A 267 15.00 -20.76 -6.21
N GLY A 268 14.56 -21.70 -7.05
CA GLY A 268 13.33 -22.46 -6.85
C GLY A 268 13.46 -23.57 -5.81
#